data_AF-A0A6C8H7P1-F1
#
_entry.id   AF-A0A6C8H7P1-F1
#
_cell.length_a   1.000
_cell.length_b   1.000
_cell.length_c   1.000
_cell.angle_alpha   90.00
_cell.angle_beta   90.00
_cell.angle_gamma   90.00
#
_symmetry.space_group_name_H-M   'P 1'
#
loop_
_entity.id
_entity.type
_entity.pdbx_description
1 polymer ?
#
loop_
_entity_poly.entity_id
_entity_poly.type
_entity_poly.pdbx_seq_one_letter_code
_entity_poly.pdbx_strand_id
1 'polypeptide(L)' 'MSASIKITFPKVEIINPGIFEVRASLVNPDTKEIIDVKSSFFDIKRAGVVRNEFQ' A
#
# COMPACT_ATOMS: atom_id res chain seq x y z
N MET A 1 2.03 19.15 -4.30
CA MET A 1 1.68 18.63 -2.95
C MET A 1 1.65 17.11 -3.02
N SER A 2 2.51 16.42 -2.28
CA SER A 2 2.47 14.95 -2.16
C SER A 2 1.60 14.59 -0.96
N ALA A 3 0.40 14.06 -1.19
CA ALA A 3 -0.42 13.50 -0.12
C ALA A 3 0.11 12.10 0.19
N SER A 4 0.77 11.92 1.35
CA SER A 4 1.15 10.60 1.84
C SER A 4 -0.06 9.93 2.49
N ILE A 5 -0.48 8.76 2.01
CA ILE A 5 -1.56 7.96 2.59
C ILE A 5 -0.96 6.82 3.41
N LYS A 6 -1.33 6.72 4.69
CA LYS A 6 -0.95 5.61 5.57
C LYS A 6 -2.17 4.72 5.80
N ILE A 7 -2.07 3.44 5.46
CA ILE A 7 -3.12 2.43 5.68
C ILE A 7 -2.58 1.40 6.67
N THR A 8 -3.39 1.02 7.66
CA THR A 8 -3.04 0.00 8.67
C THR A 8 -3.97 -1.20 8.52
N PHE A 9 -3.40 -2.40 8.42
CA PHE A 9 -4.14 -3.64 8.31
C PHE A 9 -4.03 -4.44 9.62
N PRO A 10 -5.00 -4.35 10.54
CA PRO A 10 -4.86 -4.89 11.89
C PRO A 10 -4.89 -6.43 11.97
N LYS A 11 -5.37 -7.11 10.91
CA LYS A 11 -5.52 -8.57 10.87
C LYS A 11 -4.70 -9.24 9.76
N VAL A 12 -3.71 -8.53 9.24
CA VAL A 12 -2.83 -9.05 8.17
C VAL A 12 -1.44 -9.20 8.75
N GLU A 13 -0.94 -10.43 8.76
CA GLU A 13 0.45 -10.70 9.10
C GLU A 13 1.36 -10.37 7.90
N ILE A 14 2.28 -9.42 8.09
CA ILE A 14 3.26 -9.05 7.06
C ILE A 14 4.47 -9.96 7.23
N ILE A 15 4.51 -11.02 6.41
CA ILE A 15 5.61 -11.99 6.42
C ILE A 15 6.89 -11.34 5.90
N ASN A 16 6.82 -10.61 4.78
CA ASN A 16 7.96 -9.96 4.12
C ASN A 16 7.75 -8.44 3.99
N PRO A 17 8.30 -7.62 4.91
CA PRO A 17 8.30 -6.17 4.77
C PRO A 17 9.29 -5.71 3.70
N GLY A 18 9.04 -4.55 3.08
CA GLY A 18 9.87 -4.03 1.99
C GLY A 18 9.16 -2.98 1.15
N ILE A 19 9.82 -2.50 0.10
CA ILE A 19 9.23 -1.59 -0.88
C ILE A 19 8.61 -2.40 -2.00
N PHE A 20 7.32 -2.21 -2.24
CA PHE A 20 6.57 -2.93 -3.27
C PHE A 20 5.92 -1.95 -4.24
N GLU A 21 5.91 -2.31 -5.53
CA GLU A 21 5.03 -1.64 -6.50
C GLU A 21 3.59 -2.12 -6.24
N VAL A 22 2.70 -1.19 -5.90
CA VAL A 22 1.27 -1.44 -5.71
C VAL A 22 0.53 -0.87 -6.91
N ARG A 23 -0.36 -1.68 -7.48
CA ARG A 23 -1.23 -1.30 -8.59
C ARG A 23 -2.67 -1.19 -8.11
N ALA A 24 -3.31 -0.08 -8.46
CA ALA A 24 -4.73 0.13 -8.25
C ALA A 24 -5.42 0.21 -9.61
N SER A 25 -6.46 -0.61 -9.77
CA SER A 25 -7.27 -0.64 -10.99
C SER A 25 -8.64 -0.03 -10.69
N LEU A 26 -9.03 0.96 -11.47
CA LEU A 26 -10.41 1.43 -11.50
C LEU A 26 -11.21 0.49 -12.40
N VAL A 27 -12.21 -0.17 -11.84
CA VAL A 27 -13.00 -1.19 -12.53
C VAL A 27 -14.45 -0.73 -12.63
N ASN A 28 -15.04 -0.86 -13.83
CA ASN A 28 -16.47 -0.68 -14.01
C ASN A 28 -17.22 -1.79 -13.23
N PRO A 29 -18.09 -1.45 -12.27
CA PRO A 29 -18.74 -2.45 -11.44
C PRO A 29 -19.69 -3.36 -12.22
N ASP A 30 -20.27 -2.88 -13.32
CA ASP A 30 -21.29 -3.58 -14.10
C ASP A 30 -20.65 -4.46 -15.19
N THR A 31 -19.72 -3.90 -15.97
CA THR A 31 -19.06 -4.64 -17.07
C THR A 31 -17.81 -5.41 -16.63
N LYS A 32 -17.31 -5.16 -15.41
CA LYS A 32 -16.03 -5.67 -14.89
C LYS A 32 -14.81 -5.24 -15.71
N GLU A 33 -14.97 -4.30 -16.64
CA GLU A 33 -13.86 -3.78 -17.44
C GLU A 33 -12.96 -2.86 -16.60
N ILE A 34 -11.66 -2.91 -16.90
CA ILE A 34 -10.67 -2.04 -16.27
C ILE A 34 -10.68 -0.70 -17.02
N ILE A 35 -11.10 0.35 -16.33
CA ILE A 35 -11.19 1.71 -16.87
C ILE A 35 -9.82 2.39 -16.84
N ASP A 36 -9.05 2.20 -15.76
CA ASP A 36 -7.73 2.80 -15.58
C ASP A 36 -6.88 1.96 -14.62
N VAL A 37 -5.56 2.08 -14.75
CA VAL A 37 -4.59 1.46 -13.85
C VAL A 37 -3.55 2.50 -13.47
N LYS A 38 -3.28 2.61 -12.17
CA LYS A 38 -2.21 3.44 -11.61
C LYS A 38 -1.30 2.59 -10.75
N SER A 39 0.00 2.89 -10.77
CA SER A 39 0.97 2.24 -9.89
C SER A 39 1.77 3.25 -9.09
N SER A 40 2.22 2.83 -7.91
CA SER A 40 3.12 3.59 -7.05
C SER A 40 3.88 2.64 -6.13
N PHE A 41 4.99 3.11 -5.55
CA PHE A 41 5.78 2.33 -4.61
C PHE A 41 5.35 2.61 -3.16
N PHE A 42 5.13 1.54 -2.39
CA PHE A 42 4.78 1.60 -0.98
C PHE A 42 5.82 0.89 -0.13
N ASP A 43 6.24 1.54 0.95
CA ASP A 43 7.07 0.96 2.01
C ASP A 43 6.17 0.22 3.01
N ILE A 44 6.11 -1.11 2.90
CA ILE A 44 5.28 -1.99 3.72
C ILE A 44 6.08 -2.43 4.96
N LYS A 45 5.58 -2.07 6.14
CA LYS A 45 6.22 -2.34 7.45
C LYS A 45 5.31 -3.18 8.33
N ARG A 46 5.89 -4.07 9.14
CA ARG A 46 5.15 -4.76 10.22
C ARG A 46 4.59 -3.72 11.20
N ALA A 47 3.35 -3.94 11.66
CA ALA A 47 2.76 -3.10 12.70
C ALA A 47 3.65 -3.18 13.97
N GLY A 48 3.95 -2.02 14.58
CA GLY A 48 4.79 -1.93 15.77
C GLY A 48 6.28 -1.66 15.53
N VAL A 49 6.75 -1.56 14.28
CA VAL A 49 8.13 -1.13 13.99
C VAL A 49 8.18 0.41 14.04
N VAL A 50 8.26 0.96 15.25
CA VAL A 50 8.80 2.30 15.46
C VAL A 50 10.28 2.19 15.13
N ARG A 51 10.71 2.69 13.97
CA ARG A 51 12.14 2.97 13.79
C ARG A 51 12.49 4.01 14.84
N ASN A 52 13.26 3.62 15.85
CA ASN A 52 13.97 4.57 16.67
C ASN A 52 15.10 5.14 15.79
N GLU A 53 14.81 6.16 14.99
CA GLU A 53 15.81 6.87 14.19
C GLU A 53 16.62 7.88 15.04
N PHE A 54 16.60 7.73 16.38
CA PHE A 54 17.32 8.56 17.36
C PHE A 54 18.09 7.74 18.42
N GLN A 55 18.83 6.72 17.99
CA GLN A 55 19.99 6.23 18.75
C GLN A 55 21.21 6.10 17.85
#